data_AF-A0A3A8Q5N1-F1
#
_entry.id   AF-A0A3A8Q5N1-F1
#
_cell.length_a   1.000
_cell.length_b   1.000
_cell.length_c   1.000
_cell.angle_alpha   90.00
_cell.angle_beta   90.00
_cell.angle_gamma   90.00
#
_symmetry.space_group_name_H-M   'P 1'
#
loop_
_entity.id
_entity.type
_entity.pdbx_description
1 polymer ?
#
loop_
_entity_poly.entity_id
_entity_poly.type
_entity_poly.pdbx_seq_one_letter_code
_entity_poly.pdbx_strand_id
1 'polypeptide(L)'
;MSPPRYFVPHAASPVEPVPCDASEVVHVLDAFRLEPAYLGEAEWFVCTDVVGQLQLIPGSERARLPASVQAQLAHHEVASGKPPRRLAAAELFFFSPEVVEHPADADGFNDPVYLYGTLTGPWPGNAVTRVNGQLTVTRGDVLAGFAHGAPDAFHYVKDAESRDVPRAYHALLPGDRADQLAQGRGLVLTYPAVPAELQAHHAANGMQVASVLHAVLSQLQEDARTHQGPKELAVLELPVPSRAMAIADLELRGYEVKGDVATPRPTKGGLVGKVAGWFQDEAVRVPREAPPPEFLELARRVLPWLPGWPTETERTLRDHVLAGTPVARTHLPRVPAPPPAVIPPRMPTPPVRSSEWMQDFIDSRGKPGGAKPRLTQLQPKPAPRPPPAKPASPASWQADFAPAPAAPARPATRQQEKAPAPPGKKPDWMSDFDD
;
A
#
# COMPACT_ATOMS: atom_id res chain seq x y z
N MET A 1 14.76 2.76 22.58
CA MET A 1 14.63 1.61 21.66
C MET A 1 15.61 1.84 20.53
N SER A 2 16.43 0.84 20.17
CA SER A 2 17.33 0.94 19.02
C SER A 2 16.69 0.22 17.84
N PRO A 3 16.40 0.91 16.72
CA PRO A 3 15.88 0.26 15.52
C PRO A 3 16.90 -0.74 14.95
N PRO A 4 16.48 -1.66 14.07
CA PRO A 4 17.40 -2.56 13.41
C PRO A 4 18.38 -1.75 12.55
N ARG A 5 19.62 -2.23 12.40
CA ARG A 5 20.74 -1.46 11.83
C ARG A 5 20.45 -0.82 10.47
N TYR A 6 19.72 -1.52 9.60
CA TYR A 6 19.41 -1.07 8.24
C TYR A 6 18.19 -0.14 8.17
N PHE A 7 17.57 0.16 9.31
CA PHE A 7 16.51 1.14 9.42
C PHE A 7 17.03 2.47 9.96
N VAL A 8 16.74 3.55 9.24
CA VAL A 8 17.04 4.92 9.64
C VAL A 8 15.73 5.62 10.00
N PRO A 9 15.48 5.93 11.29
CA PRO A 9 14.30 6.70 11.69
C PRO A 9 14.40 8.12 11.15
N HIS A 10 13.26 8.70 10.77
CA HIS A 10 13.19 10.10 10.39
C HIS A 10 13.43 10.99 11.61
N ALA A 11 14.34 11.97 11.50
CA ALA A 11 14.77 12.79 12.62
C ALA A 11 13.65 13.63 13.24
N ALA A 12 12.66 14.05 12.46
CA ALA A 12 11.53 14.87 12.92
C ALA A 12 10.25 14.06 13.20
N SER A 13 10.25 12.74 12.98
CA SER A 13 9.06 11.93 13.24
C SER A 13 8.98 11.54 14.71
N PRO A 14 7.82 11.76 15.36
CA PRO A 14 7.65 11.34 16.74
C PRO A 14 7.71 9.81 16.84
N VAL A 15 8.26 9.32 17.95
CA VAL A 15 8.14 7.92 18.33
C VAL A 15 6.82 7.76 19.08
N GLU A 16 5.93 6.93 18.55
CA GLU A 16 4.59 6.74 19.10
C GLU A 16 4.50 5.39 19.83
N PRO A 17 3.96 5.33 21.06
CA PRO A 17 3.65 4.05 21.68
C PRO A 17 2.51 3.37 20.93
N VAL A 18 2.60 2.06 20.74
CA VAL A 18 1.54 1.28 20.10
C VAL A 18 0.70 0.60 21.18
N PRO A 19 -0.53 1.05 21.45
CA PRO A 19 -1.44 0.32 22.32
C PRO A 19 -1.83 -1.00 21.65
N CYS A 20 -1.79 -2.09 22.39
CA CYS A 20 -2.30 -3.37 21.94
C CYS A 20 -3.77 -3.45 22.33
N ASP A 21 -4.68 -3.27 21.37
CA ASP A 21 -6.12 -3.42 21.59
C ASP A 21 -6.74 -4.32 20.52
N ALA A 22 -6.98 -5.57 20.90
CA ALA A 22 -7.60 -6.56 20.04
C ALA A 22 -8.99 -6.17 19.54
N SER A 23 -9.69 -5.22 20.17
CA SER A 23 -11.03 -4.79 19.78
C SER A 23 -11.07 -3.74 18.68
N GLU A 24 -9.96 -3.03 18.44
CA GLU A 24 -9.87 -1.91 17.47
C GLU A 24 -9.33 -2.34 16.10
N VAL A 25 -8.95 -3.61 15.94
CA VAL A 25 -8.43 -4.14 14.66
C VAL A 25 -9.56 -4.47 13.67
N VAL A 26 -9.31 -4.25 12.39
CA VAL A 26 -10.32 -4.36 11.32
C VAL A 26 -10.03 -5.53 10.38
N HIS A 27 -8.76 -5.77 10.07
CA HIS A 27 -8.34 -6.84 9.16
C HIS A 27 -7.12 -7.58 9.69
N VAL A 28 -7.03 -8.88 9.39
CA VAL A 28 -5.82 -9.67 9.58
C VAL A 28 -5.01 -9.68 8.30
N LEU A 29 -3.70 -9.50 8.39
CA LEU A 29 -2.74 -9.56 7.29
C LEU A 29 -1.90 -10.84 7.30
N ASP A 30 -1.69 -11.43 8.47
CA ASP A 30 -0.84 -12.61 8.64
C ASP A 30 -1.12 -13.34 9.96
N ALA A 31 -0.83 -14.64 9.98
CA ALA A 31 -0.85 -15.48 11.17
C ALA A 31 0.42 -16.34 11.19
N PHE A 32 1.18 -16.28 12.28
CA PHE A 32 2.40 -17.06 12.44
C PHE A 32 2.58 -17.46 13.90
N ARG A 33 3.53 -18.35 14.15
CA ARG A 33 3.96 -18.71 15.49
C ARG A 33 5.36 -18.21 15.74
N LEU A 34 5.54 -17.54 16.86
CA LEU A 34 6.86 -17.18 17.32
C LEU A 34 7.41 -18.31 18.17
N GLU A 35 8.64 -18.72 17.91
CA GLU A 35 9.38 -19.69 18.73
C GLU A 35 10.55 -18.98 19.45
N PRO A 36 10.30 -18.30 20.59
CA PRO A 36 11.38 -17.95 21.49
C PRO A 36 11.70 -19.19 22.31
N ALA A 37 12.98 -19.49 22.49
CA ALA A 37 13.44 -20.64 23.29
C ALA A 37 12.90 -20.66 24.74
N TYR A 38 12.32 -19.54 25.22
CA TYR A 38 11.84 -19.36 26.61
C TYR A 38 10.34 -19.00 26.76
N LEU A 39 9.60 -18.69 25.69
CA LEU A 39 8.17 -18.30 25.76
C LEU A 39 7.20 -19.43 25.39
N GLY A 40 7.71 -20.56 24.86
CA GLY A 40 6.88 -21.57 24.22
C GLY A 40 6.31 -21.08 22.88
N GLU A 41 5.81 -22.01 22.06
CA GLU A 41 5.20 -21.65 20.77
C GLU A 41 3.91 -20.84 21.01
N ALA A 42 3.93 -19.55 20.71
CA ALA A 42 2.76 -18.67 20.78
C ALA A 42 2.35 -18.24 19.37
N GLU A 43 1.06 -18.39 19.04
CA GLU A 43 0.47 -17.85 17.82
C GLU A 43 0.30 -16.33 17.93
N TRP A 44 0.52 -15.62 16.83
CA TRP A 44 0.40 -14.18 16.71
C TRP A 44 -0.32 -13.82 15.41
N PHE A 45 -1.12 -12.77 15.47
CA PHE A 45 -1.82 -12.21 14.31
C PHE A 45 -1.29 -10.81 14.03
N VAL A 46 -0.91 -10.55 12.79
CA VAL A 46 -0.64 -9.20 12.31
C VAL A 46 -1.95 -8.64 11.76
N CYS A 47 -2.38 -7.51 12.29
CA CYS A 47 -3.64 -6.88 11.93
C CYS A 47 -3.45 -5.42 11.52
N THR A 48 -4.46 -4.83 10.88
CA THR A 48 -4.59 -3.39 10.71
C THR A 48 -5.71 -2.84 11.58
N ASP A 49 -5.54 -1.62 12.08
CA ASP A 49 -6.63 -0.85 12.66
C ASP A 49 -7.40 -0.03 11.59
N VAL A 50 -8.36 0.78 12.03
CA VAL A 50 -9.22 1.60 11.17
C VAL A 50 -8.49 2.66 10.36
N VAL A 51 -7.26 3.01 10.72
CA VAL A 51 -6.41 3.94 9.98
C VAL A 51 -5.33 3.22 9.16
N GLY A 52 -5.45 1.88 9.04
CA GLY A 52 -4.55 1.05 8.24
C GLY A 52 -3.20 0.79 8.90
N GLN A 53 -3.06 1.05 10.20
CA GLN A 53 -1.79 0.90 10.90
C GLN A 53 -1.62 -0.50 11.48
N LEU A 54 -0.39 -1.01 11.47
CA LEU A 54 -0.09 -2.37 11.92
C LEU A 54 -0.22 -2.52 13.44
N GLN A 55 -0.96 -3.54 13.87
CA GLN A 55 -1.05 -4.02 15.24
C GLN A 55 -0.68 -5.50 15.30
N LEU A 56 -0.09 -5.93 16.43
CA LEU A 56 0.23 -7.33 16.68
C LEU A 56 -0.62 -7.83 17.84
N ILE A 57 -1.46 -8.84 17.58
CA ILE A 57 -2.38 -9.39 18.57
C ILE A 57 -1.94 -10.82 18.92
N PRO A 58 -1.73 -11.15 20.21
CA PRO A 58 -1.41 -12.52 20.61
C PRO A 58 -2.62 -13.44 20.38
N GLY A 59 -2.35 -14.69 20.01
CA GLY A 59 -3.37 -15.72 19.76
C GLY A 59 -4.29 -15.98 20.95
N SER A 60 -3.80 -15.74 22.18
CA SER A 60 -4.60 -15.80 23.41
C SER A 60 -5.75 -14.79 23.45
N GLU A 61 -5.66 -13.70 22.68
CA GLU A 61 -6.69 -12.66 22.59
C GLU A 61 -7.64 -12.87 21.40
N ARG A 62 -7.55 -14.00 20.69
CA ARG A 62 -8.42 -14.29 19.54
C ARG A 62 -9.91 -14.11 19.82
N ALA A 63 -10.37 -14.46 21.02
CA ALA A 63 -11.78 -14.32 21.41
C ALA A 63 -12.25 -12.87 21.58
N ARG A 64 -11.31 -11.92 21.74
CA ARG A 64 -11.58 -10.47 21.85
C ARG A 64 -11.58 -9.75 20.51
N LEU A 65 -11.08 -10.40 19.46
CA LEU A 65 -11.10 -9.85 18.10
C LEU A 65 -12.54 -9.61 17.64
N PRO A 66 -12.81 -8.58 16.81
CA PRO A 66 -14.11 -8.41 16.20
C PRO A 66 -14.56 -9.63 15.39
N ALA A 67 -15.88 -9.85 15.31
CA ALA A 67 -16.44 -11.04 14.64
C ALA A 67 -16.01 -11.16 13.17
N SER A 68 -15.88 -10.03 12.47
CA SER A 68 -15.37 -9.97 11.09
C SER A 68 -13.93 -10.49 10.99
N VAL A 69 -13.06 -10.09 11.92
CA VAL A 69 -11.65 -10.50 12.00
C VAL A 69 -11.55 -12.00 12.34
N GLN A 70 -12.38 -12.48 13.28
CA GLN A 70 -12.46 -13.91 13.57
C GLN A 70 -12.91 -14.73 12.34
N ALA A 71 -13.84 -14.21 11.55
CA ALA A 71 -14.28 -14.85 10.30
C ALA A 71 -13.17 -14.87 9.23
N GLN A 72 -12.37 -13.81 9.12
CA GLN A 72 -11.19 -13.78 8.24
C GLN A 72 -10.19 -14.87 8.64
N LEU A 73 -9.86 -14.99 9.93
CA LEU A 73 -8.97 -16.04 10.44
C LEU A 73 -9.51 -17.44 10.12
N ALA A 74 -10.79 -17.68 10.40
CA ALA A 74 -11.41 -18.97 10.13
C ALA A 74 -11.38 -19.32 8.63
N HIS A 75 -11.64 -18.35 7.75
CA HIS A 75 -11.53 -18.57 6.32
C HIS A 75 -10.10 -18.90 5.89
N HIS A 76 -9.11 -18.13 6.35
CA HIS A 76 -7.70 -18.37 6.03
C HIS A 76 -7.23 -19.77 6.45
N GLU A 77 -7.62 -20.24 7.63
CA GLU A 77 -7.29 -21.59 8.09
C GLU A 77 -7.83 -22.69 7.18
N VAL A 78 -9.07 -22.54 6.71
CA VAL A 78 -9.68 -23.49 5.77
C VAL A 78 -9.02 -23.39 4.39
N ALA A 79 -8.79 -22.16 3.90
CA ALA A 79 -8.30 -21.92 2.55
C ALA A 79 -6.81 -22.25 2.37
N SER A 80 -5.98 -22.00 3.38
CA SER A 80 -4.54 -22.30 3.33
C SER A 80 -4.27 -23.80 3.44
N GLY A 81 -5.11 -24.54 4.18
CA GLY A 81 -4.93 -25.97 4.43
C GLY A 81 -3.64 -26.31 5.17
N LYS A 82 -2.97 -25.32 5.79
CA LYS A 82 -1.67 -25.46 6.45
C LYS A 82 -1.70 -24.82 7.83
N PRO A 83 -0.96 -25.37 8.81
CA PRO A 83 -0.73 -24.66 10.06
C PRO A 83 0.09 -23.37 9.81
N PRO A 84 -0.06 -22.34 10.66
CA PRO A 84 0.77 -21.13 10.59
C PRO A 84 2.25 -21.47 10.62
N ARG A 85 3.05 -20.78 9.79
CA ARG A 85 4.51 -20.93 9.79
C ARG A 85 5.09 -20.54 11.15
N ARG A 86 6.26 -21.09 11.47
CA ARG A 86 7.00 -20.78 12.69
C ARG A 86 8.16 -19.86 12.35
N LEU A 87 8.39 -18.85 13.19
CA LEU A 87 9.50 -17.92 13.08
C LEU A 87 10.40 -18.08 14.32
N ALA A 88 11.63 -18.53 14.09
CA ALA A 88 12.64 -18.65 15.12
C ALA A 88 13.34 -17.29 15.31
N ALA A 89 12.71 -16.37 16.03
CA ALA A 89 13.21 -15.01 16.23
C ALA A 89 13.29 -14.64 17.71
N ALA A 90 14.37 -13.98 18.10
CA ALA A 90 14.51 -13.34 19.40
C ALA A 90 13.78 -11.98 19.44
N GLU A 91 13.76 -11.27 18.30
CA GLU A 91 12.98 -10.06 18.10
C GLU A 91 12.47 -9.95 16.65
N LEU A 92 11.32 -9.32 16.49
CA LEU A 92 10.68 -9.02 15.22
C LEU A 92 10.35 -7.53 15.14
N PHE A 93 10.54 -6.98 13.94
CA PHE A 93 10.00 -5.68 13.56
C PHE A 93 8.97 -5.87 12.45
N PHE A 94 7.97 -5.01 12.44
CA PHE A 94 6.91 -4.97 11.43
C PHE A 94 7.04 -3.68 10.65
N PHE A 95 7.08 -3.76 9.33
CA PHE A 95 7.31 -2.62 8.47
C PHE A 95 6.19 -2.47 7.45
N SER A 96 5.61 -1.27 7.36
CA SER A 96 4.56 -0.93 6.39
C SER A 96 5.13 0.05 5.37
N PRO A 97 5.72 -0.42 4.24
CA PRO A 97 6.27 0.46 3.23
C PRO A 97 5.16 1.13 2.42
N GLU A 98 5.37 2.40 2.13
CA GLU A 98 4.51 3.29 1.35
C GLU A 98 5.16 3.68 0.02
N VAL A 99 6.50 3.73 -0.02
CA VAL A 99 7.26 4.10 -1.22
C VAL A 99 8.51 3.24 -1.36
N VAL A 100 8.82 2.89 -2.60
CA VAL A 100 10.07 2.23 -2.99
C VAL A 100 10.89 3.22 -3.82
N GLU A 101 12.14 3.43 -3.43
CA GLU A 101 13.11 4.23 -4.18
C GLU A 101 14.26 3.38 -4.66
N HIS A 102 14.55 3.51 -5.95
CA HIS A 102 15.81 3.09 -6.55
C HIS A 102 16.74 4.30 -6.65
N PRO A 103 17.93 4.25 -6.00
CA PRO A 103 18.91 5.33 -6.09
C PRO A 103 19.35 5.51 -7.55
N ALA A 104 19.62 6.75 -7.96
CA ALA A 104 20.02 7.05 -9.33
C ALA A 104 21.45 6.57 -9.66
N ASP A 105 22.33 6.53 -8.65
CA ASP A 105 23.74 6.15 -8.79
C ASP A 105 23.98 4.64 -8.51
N ALA A 106 22.91 3.83 -8.57
CA ALA A 106 22.93 2.40 -8.24
C ALA A 106 23.09 1.54 -9.51
N ASP A 107 24.34 1.32 -9.91
CA ASP A 107 24.73 0.63 -11.14
C ASP A 107 24.81 -0.91 -11.04
N GLY A 108 24.85 -1.47 -9.83
CA GLY A 108 25.03 -2.90 -9.58
C GLY A 108 23.73 -3.70 -9.53
N PHE A 109 23.79 -4.99 -9.87
CA PHE A 109 22.62 -5.89 -9.97
C PHE A 109 21.92 -6.21 -8.65
N ASN A 110 22.59 -6.09 -7.52
CA ASN A 110 21.99 -6.31 -6.20
C ASN A 110 22.11 -5.07 -5.32
N ASP A 111 21.96 -3.91 -5.96
CA ASP A 111 22.15 -2.64 -5.29
C ASP A 111 21.04 -2.34 -4.28
N PRO A 112 21.30 -1.36 -3.39
CA PRO A 112 20.32 -0.93 -2.42
C PRO A 112 19.01 -0.46 -3.04
N VAL A 113 17.92 -0.83 -2.37
CA VAL A 113 16.57 -0.31 -2.53
C VAL A 113 16.18 0.30 -1.20
N TYR A 114 15.61 1.50 -1.24
CA TYR A 114 15.12 2.17 -0.05
C TYR A 114 13.61 2.03 0.02
N LEU A 115 13.14 1.44 1.12
CA LEU A 115 11.73 1.30 1.42
C LEU A 115 11.37 2.33 2.49
N TYR A 116 10.49 3.26 2.17
CA TYR A 116 10.01 4.26 3.11
C TYR A 116 8.68 3.87 3.67
N GLY A 117 8.52 4.04 4.97
CA GLY A 117 7.25 3.81 5.63
C GLY A 117 7.43 3.76 7.13
N THR A 118 6.62 2.92 7.76
CA THR A 118 6.45 2.93 9.21
C THR A 118 6.93 1.63 9.83
N LEU A 119 7.91 1.71 10.74
CA LEU A 119 8.42 0.58 11.51
C LEU A 119 7.72 0.50 12.86
N THR A 120 7.28 -0.70 13.23
CA THR A 120 6.67 -1.01 14.54
C THR A 120 7.45 -2.15 15.21
N GLY A 121 7.85 -1.97 16.47
CA GLY A 121 8.57 -2.98 17.25
C GLY A 121 9.49 -2.40 18.33
N PRO A 122 10.45 -3.19 18.84
CA PRO A 122 10.59 -4.64 18.61
C PRO A 122 9.49 -5.43 19.34
N TRP A 123 9.21 -6.62 18.83
CA TRP A 123 8.35 -7.62 19.48
C TRP A 123 9.10 -8.94 19.70
N PRO A 124 8.80 -9.72 20.75
CA PRO A 124 7.90 -9.40 21.85
C PRO A 124 8.55 -8.38 22.79
N GLY A 125 7.79 -7.42 23.30
CA GLY A 125 8.31 -6.39 24.21
C GLY A 125 7.20 -5.61 24.91
N ASN A 126 7.50 -5.06 26.09
CA ASN A 126 6.52 -4.33 26.90
C ASN A 126 6.36 -2.85 26.50
N ALA A 127 7.20 -2.37 25.57
CA ALA A 127 7.25 -0.98 25.14
C ALA A 127 7.40 -0.93 23.61
N VAL A 128 6.35 -1.37 22.92
CA VAL A 128 6.29 -1.37 21.46
C VAL A 128 6.08 0.06 20.99
N THR A 129 6.92 0.47 20.05
CA THR A 129 6.86 1.81 19.48
C THR A 129 6.76 1.76 17.97
N ARG A 130 6.26 2.84 17.40
CA ARG A 130 6.15 3.08 15.98
C ARG A 130 6.92 4.34 15.60
N VAL A 131 7.62 4.29 14.48
CA VAL A 131 8.39 5.42 13.95
C VAL A 131 8.47 5.35 12.43
N ASN A 132 8.34 6.51 11.78
CA ASN A 132 8.53 6.63 10.33
C ASN A 132 10.02 6.63 10.00
N GLY A 133 10.38 6.07 8.86
CA GLY A 133 11.76 6.06 8.42
C GLY A 133 11.97 5.28 7.14
N GLN A 134 13.22 4.86 6.96
CA GLN A 134 13.70 4.21 5.76
C GLN A 134 14.38 2.90 6.12
N LEU A 135 13.88 1.79 5.57
CA LEU A 135 14.57 0.51 5.57
C LEU A 135 15.41 0.38 4.29
N THR A 136 16.68 0.03 4.44
CA THR A 136 17.59 -0.21 3.31
C THR A 136 17.81 -1.71 3.13
N VAL A 137 17.46 -2.24 1.96
CA VAL A 137 17.65 -3.66 1.60
C VAL A 137 18.21 -3.75 0.19
N THR A 138 18.52 -4.93 -0.33
CA THR A 138 18.92 -5.10 -1.74
C THR A 138 17.73 -5.45 -2.64
N ARG A 139 17.88 -5.27 -3.96
CA ARG A 139 16.88 -5.71 -4.95
C ARG A 139 16.56 -7.21 -4.81
N GLY A 140 17.60 -8.04 -4.62
CA GLY A 140 17.45 -9.47 -4.37
C GLY A 140 16.66 -9.78 -3.10
N ASP A 141 16.92 -9.06 -2.00
CA ASP A 141 16.17 -9.25 -0.75
C ASP A 141 14.67 -8.97 -0.93
N VAL A 142 14.30 -7.93 -1.70
CA VAL A 142 12.89 -7.62 -1.98
C VAL A 142 12.24 -8.74 -2.80
N LEU A 143 12.88 -9.18 -3.89
CA LEU A 143 12.37 -10.26 -4.72
C LEU A 143 12.21 -11.56 -3.92
N ALA A 144 13.23 -11.93 -3.16
CA ALA A 144 13.25 -13.15 -2.36
C ALA A 144 12.27 -13.10 -1.19
N GLY A 145 12.19 -11.97 -0.49
CA GLY A 145 11.26 -11.78 0.62
C GLY A 145 9.82 -12.06 0.20
N PHE A 146 9.35 -11.48 -0.91
CA PHE A 146 8.00 -11.73 -1.41
C PHE A 146 7.86 -13.13 -2.03
N ALA A 147 8.84 -13.60 -2.80
CA ALA A 147 8.80 -14.92 -3.41
C ALA A 147 8.68 -16.06 -2.38
N HIS A 148 9.41 -15.95 -1.26
CA HIS A 148 9.40 -16.89 -0.15
C HIS A 148 8.20 -16.71 0.78
N GLY A 149 7.69 -15.48 0.96
CA GLY A 149 6.50 -15.23 1.79
C GLY A 149 5.18 -15.56 1.10
N ALA A 150 5.13 -15.59 -0.23
CA ALA A 150 3.91 -15.84 -0.99
C ALA A 150 3.13 -17.14 -0.67
N PRO A 151 3.79 -18.29 -0.39
CA PRO A 151 3.10 -19.51 0.04
C PRO A 151 2.36 -19.37 1.37
N ASP A 152 2.75 -18.40 2.20
CA ASP A 152 2.20 -18.11 3.52
C ASP A 152 1.31 -16.84 3.52
N ALA A 153 0.98 -16.31 2.33
CA ALA A 153 0.12 -15.14 2.21
C ALA A 153 -1.26 -15.41 2.84
N PHE A 154 -1.82 -14.41 3.52
CA PHE A 154 -3.12 -14.54 4.15
C PHE A 154 -4.22 -14.57 3.08
N HIS A 155 -5.19 -15.49 3.25
CA HIS A 155 -6.25 -15.73 2.28
C HIS A 155 -7.55 -15.07 2.77
N TYR A 156 -8.14 -14.21 1.95
CA TYR A 156 -9.46 -13.65 2.20
C TYR A 156 -10.52 -14.38 1.39
N VAL A 157 -11.77 -14.22 1.82
CA VAL A 157 -12.94 -14.66 1.06
C VAL A 157 -12.94 -13.94 -0.28
N LYS A 158 -13.14 -14.69 -1.37
CA LYS A 158 -13.33 -14.11 -2.69
C LYS A 158 -14.67 -13.37 -2.73
N ASP A 159 -14.63 -12.06 -2.96
CA ASP A 159 -15.82 -11.26 -3.24
C ASP A 159 -16.20 -11.32 -4.74
N ALA A 160 -17.37 -10.78 -5.08
CA ALA A 160 -17.88 -10.79 -6.44
C ALA A 160 -17.12 -9.84 -7.39
N GLU A 161 -16.43 -8.84 -6.84
CA GLU A 161 -15.70 -7.82 -7.60
C GLU A 161 -14.27 -8.29 -7.96
N SER A 162 -13.74 -9.22 -7.18
CA SER A 162 -12.39 -9.75 -7.33
C SER A 162 -12.32 -10.84 -8.39
N ARG A 163 -11.49 -10.61 -9.41
CA ARG A 163 -11.18 -11.61 -10.43
C ARG A 163 -10.51 -12.85 -9.82
N ASP A 164 -9.51 -12.62 -8.97
CA ASP A 164 -8.71 -13.64 -8.29
C ASP A 164 -9.04 -13.70 -6.79
N VAL A 165 -8.55 -14.73 -6.09
CA VAL A 165 -8.70 -14.80 -4.63
C VAL A 165 -7.84 -13.71 -3.98
N PRO A 166 -8.43 -12.77 -3.22
CA PRO A 166 -7.69 -11.70 -2.59
C PRO A 166 -6.75 -12.26 -1.51
N ARG A 167 -5.52 -11.74 -1.48
CA ARG A 167 -4.48 -12.14 -0.52
C ARG A 167 -3.71 -10.97 0.04
N ALA A 168 -3.32 -11.06 1.30
CA ALA A 168 -2.30 -10.19 1.88
C ALA A 168 -0.95 -10.92 1.84
N TYR A 169 -0.05 -10.43 1.00
CA TYR A 169 1.32 -10.90 0.89
C TYR A 169 2.22 -10.12 1.84
N HIS A 170 3.31 -10.76 2.24
CA HIS A 170 4.32 -10.18 3.10
C HIS A 170 5.71 -10.59 2.61
N ALA A 171 6.72 -9.87 3.07
CA ALA A 171 8.12 -10.19 2.85
C ALA A 171 8.87 -10.21 4.18
N LEU A 172 9.64 -11.26 4.44
CA LEU A 172 10.64 -11.23 5.50
C LEU A 172 11.94 -10.68 4.93
N LEU A 173 12.35 -9.50 5.41
CA LEU A 173 13.50 -8.73 4.95
C LEU A 173 14.58 -8.60 6.05
N PRO A 174 15.86 -8.45 5.67
CA PRO A 174 16.93 -8.25 6.63
C PRO A 174 16.91 -6.81 7.16
N GLY A 175 16.83 -6.65 8.48
CA GLY A 175 17.05 -5.38 9.17
C GLY A 175 18.46 -5.23 9.73
N ASP A 176 19.27 -6.30 9.72
CA ASP A 176 20.63 -6.28 10.25
C ASP A 176 21.54 -7.24 9.47
N ARG A 177 22.81 -7.29 9.87
CA ARG A 177 23.86 -8.15 9.30
C ARG A 177 23.61 -9.63 9.63
N ALA A 178 24.20 -10.52 8.82
CA ALA A 178 24.06 -11.97 8.97
C ALA A 178 24.39 -12.49 10.38
N ASP A 179 25.39 -11.93 11.07
CA ASP A 179 25.78 -12.34 12.43
C ASP A 179 24.71 -12.03 13.49
N GLN A 180 23.96 -10.93 13.30
CA GLN A 180 22.83 -10.57 14.17
C GLN A 180 21.58 -11.36 13.78
N LEU A 181 21.33 -11.51 12.47
CA LEU A 181 20.23 -12.32 11.96
C LEU A 181 20.32 -13.75 12.50
N ALA A 182 21.49 -14.39 12.48
CA ALA A 182 21.72 -15.74 12.99
C ALA A 182 21.33 -15.93 14.47
N GLN A 183 21.27 -14.83 15.24
CA GLN A 183 20.83 -14.81 16.63
C GLN A 183 19.31 -14.58 16.78
N GLY A 184 18.58 -14.57 15.67
CA GLY A 184 17.16 -14.23 15.60
C GLY A 184 16.88 -12.74 15.82
N ARG A 185 17.85 -11.85 15.56
CA ARG A 185 17.70 -10.38 15.75
C ARG A 185 17.63 -9.65 14.42
N GLY A 186 16.94 -8.50 14.41
CA GLY A 186 16.83 -7.67 13.20
C GLY A 186 15.98 -8.27 12.06
N LEU A 187 15.08 -9.22 12.35
CA LEU A 187 14.13 -9.75 11.36
C LEU A 187 12.99 -8.74 11.14
N VAL A 188 12.69 -8.40 9.88
CA VAL A 188 11.66 -7.41 9.54
C VAL A 188 10.57 -8.04 8.67
N LEU A 189 9.38 -8.25 9.22
CA LEU A 189 8.18 -8.64 8.46
C LEU A 189 7.55 -7.41 7.82
N THR A 190 7.45 -7.43 6.50
CA THR A 190 7.11 -6.28 5.68
C THR A 190 5.77 -6.48 4.98
N TYR A 191 4.86 -5.51 5.12
CA TYR A 191 3.49 -5.54 4.59
C TYR A 191 3.21 -4.27 3.79
N PRO A 192 3.30 -4.28 2.44
CA PRO A 192 2.99 -3.12 1.63
C PRO A 192 1.66 -2.47 2.01
N ALA A 193 1.72 -1.17 2.31
CA ALA A 193 0.60 -0.43 2.87
C ALA A 193 -0.53 -0.28 1.84
N VAL A 194 -1.75 -0.69 2.23
CA VAL A 194 -2.97 -0.41 1.48
C VAL A 194 -3.65 0.80 2.13
N PRO A 195 -4.02 1.86 1.39
CA PRO A 195 -4.80 2.97 1.95
C PRO A 195 -6.06 2.46 2.64
N ALA A 196 -6.39 2.97 3.83
CA ALA A 196 -7.53 2.51 4.63
C ALA A 196 -8.86 2.64 3.86
N GLU A 197 -8.96 3.63 2.97
CA GLU A 197 -10.13 3.87 2.12
C GLU A 197 -10.37 2.75 1.10
N LEU A 198 -9.32 1.98 0.76
CA LEU A 198 -9.40 0.83 -0.14
C LEU A 198 -9.60 -0.50 0.61
N GLN A 199 -9.59 -0.48 1.95
CA GLN A 199 -9.77 -1.66 2.80
C GLN A 199 -11.25 -1.90 3.16
N ALA A 200 -12.16 -1.86 2.18
CA ALA A 200 -13.60 -1.95 2.47
C ALA A 200 -14.02 -3.34 3.00
N HIS A 201 -13.47 -4.42 2.45
CA HIS A 201 -13.81 -5.81 2.80
C HIS A 201 -12.62 -6.62 3.31
N HIS A 202 -11.42 -6.25 2.87
CA HIS A 202 -10.16 -6.91 3.22
C HIS A 202 -8.99 -5.95 3.04
N ALA A 203 -7.84 -6.30 3.61
CA ALA A 203 -6.58 -5.57 3.41
C ALA A 203 -5.64 -6.28 2.41
N ALA A 204 -6.19 -6.94 1.38
CA ALA A 204 -5.40 -7.55 0.32
C ALA A 204 -4.54 -6.50 -0.41
N ASN A 205 -3.26 -6.83 -0.60
CA ASN A 205 -2.23 -5.89 -1.08
C ASN A 205 -1.55 -6.35 -2.37
N GLY A 206 -2.21 -7.22 -3.13
CA GLY A 206 -1.66 -7.81 -4.36
C GLY A 206 -1.19 -6.79 -5.38
N MET A 207 -1.93 -5.69 -5.57
CA MET A 207 -1.56 -4.61 -6.50
C MET A 207 -0.31 -3.85 -6.05
N GLN A 208 -0.18 -3.58 -4.74
CA GLN A 208 1.01 -2.95 -4.17
C GLN A 208 2.23 -3.86 -4.37
N VAL A 209 2.09 -5.16 -4.08
CA VAL A 209 3.17 -6.14 -4.23
C VAL A 209 3.59 -6.28 -5.69
N ALA A 210 2.65 -6.38 -6.63
CA ALA A 210 2.94 -6.39 -8.06
C ALA A 210 3.67 -5.11 -8.50
N SER A 211 3.29 -3.94 -7.96
CA SER A 211 3.94 -2.67 -8.25
C SER A 211 5.38 -2.61 -7.73
N VAL A 212 5.63 -3.08 -6.50
CA VAL A 212 6.98 -3.21 -5.93
C VAL A 212 7.84 -4.14 -6.79
N LEU A 213 7.34 -5.35 -7.09
CA LEU A 213 8.09 -6.34 -7.85
C LEU A 213 8.36 -5.85 -9.27
N HIS A 214 7.39 -5.23 -9.93
CA HIS A 214 7.58 -4.63 -11.25
C HIS A 214 8.64 -3.53 -11.23
N ALA A 215 8.65 -2.66 -10.22
CA ALA A 215 9.67 -1.62 -10.09
C ALA A 215 11.08 -2.21 -9.97
N VAL A 216 11.25 -3.19 -9.08
CA VAL A 216 12.54 -3.89 -8.88
C VAL A 216 12.98 -4.63 -10.14
N LEU A 217 12.10 -5.41 -10.75
CA LEU A 217 12.39 -6.18 -11.97
C LEU A 217 12.71 -5.27 -13.16
N SER A 218 11.99 -4.15 -13.30
CA SER A 218 12.26 -3.15 -14.35
C SER A 218 13.64 -2.53 -14.18
N GLN A 219 14.03 -2.21 -12.95
CA GLN A 219 15.35 -1.65 -12.70
C GLN A 219 16.46 -2.67 -12.99
N LEU A 220 16.30 -3.91 -12.51
CA LEU A 220 17.23 -5.01 -12.79
C LEU A 220 17.44 -5.25 -14.29
N GLN A 221 16.35 -5.19 -15.06
CA GLN A 221 16.42 -5.30 -16.51
C GLN A 221 17.19 -4.14 -17.15
N GLU A 222 16.94 -2.91 -16.71
CA GLU A 222 17.64 -1.74 -17.22
C GLU A 222 19.14 -1.82 -16.94
N ASP A 223 19.52 -2.21 -15.72
CA ASP A 223 20.91 -2.41 -15.34
C ASP A 223 21.55 -3.54 -16.18
N ALA A 224 20.80 -4.60 -16.51
CA ALA A 224 21.29 -5.68 -17.35
C ALA A 224 21.60 -5.24 -18.78
N ARG A 225 20.77 -4.33 -19.32
CA ARG A 225 21.00 -3.74 -20.64
C ARG A 225 22.17 -2.76 -20.63
N THR A 226 22.28 -1.94 -19.59
CA THR A 226 23.27 -0.86 -19.52
C THR A 226 24.66 -1.35 -19.12
N HIS A 227 24.74 -2.32 -18.21
CA HIS A 227 26.00 -2.73 -17.55
C HIS A 227 26.46 -4.15 -17.91
N GLN A 228 26.05 -4.67 -19.09
CA GLN A 228 26.43 -6.02 -19.57
C GLN A 228 26.05 -7.14 -18.58
N GLY A 229 24.84 -7.07 -18.03
CA GLY A 229 24.33 -8.08 -17.10
C GLY A 229 23.92 -9.39 -17.76
N PRO A 230 23.29 -10.28 -16.98
CA PRO A 230 22.73 -11.53 -17.49
C PRO A 230 21.81 -11.28 -18.70
N LYS A 231 22.08 -11.97 -19.81
CA LYS A 231 21.35 -11.75 -21.08
C LYS A 231 19.87 -12.06 -20.92
N GLU A 232 19.56 -13.10 -20.15
CA GLU A 232 18.21 -13.55 -19.82
C GLU A 232 17.39 -12.45 -19.13
N LEU A 233 18.03 -11.62 -18.31
CA LEU A 233 17.41 -10.49 -17.62
C LEU A 233 17.19 -9.30 -18.57
N ALA A 234 18.17 -9.01 -19.44
CA ALA A 234 18.11 -7.91 -20.40
C ALA A 234 16.97 -8.07 -21.43
N VAL A 235 16.66 -9.30 -21.84
CA VAL A 235 15.60 -9.62 -22.82
C VAL A 235 14.28 -10.08 -22.19
N LEU A 236 14.18 -10.05 -20.86
CA LEU A 236 12.99 -10.50 -20.14
C LEU A 236 11.73 -9.72 -20.55
N GLU A 237 10.69 -10.38 -21.03
CA GLU A 237 9.41 -9.69 -21.23
C GLU A 237 8.74 -9.43 -19.87
N LEU A 238 8.71 -8.18 -19.44
CA LEU A 238 8.08 -7.77 -18.19
C LEU A 238 6.62 -7.35 -18.43
N PRO A 239 5.64 -7.98 -17.75
CA PRO A 239 4.27 -7.48 -17.73
C PRO A 239 4.16 -6.24 -16.84
N VAL A 240 3.03 -5.55 -16.91
CA VAL A 240 2.71 -4.42 -16.01
C VAL A 240 1.67 -4.82 -14.95
N PRO A 241 1.72 -4.23 -13.74
CA PRO A 241 0.72 -4.49 -12.70
C PRO A 241 -0.68 -4.02 -13.07
N SER A 242 -0.77 -2.86 -13.74
CA SER A 242 -2.02 -2.30 -14.25
C SER A 242 -1.78 -1.80 -15.67
N ARG A 243 -2.46 -2.42 -16.64
CA ARG A 243 -2.38 -1.97 -18.02
C ARG A 243 -3.04 -0.61 -18.20
N ALA A 244 -4.13 -0.34 -17.48
CA ALA A 244 -4.79 0.96 -17.50
C ALA A 244 -3.84 2.09 -17.07
N MET A 245 -3.07 1.89 -16.00
CA MET A 245 -2.05 2.87 -15.58
C MET A 245 -0.93 3.02 -16.59
N ALA A 246 -0.44 1.91 -17.17
CA ALA A 246 0.60 1.98 -18.21
C ALA A 246 0.12 2.75 -19.46
N ILE A 247 -1.14 2.59 -19.84
CA ILE A 247 -1.77 3.36 -20.93
C ILE A 247 -1.86 4.84 -20.55
N ALA A 248 -2.36 5.16 -19.35
CA ALA A 248 -2.48 6.54 -18.89
C ALA A 248 -1.11 7.25 -18.84
N ASP A 249 -0.06 6.57 -18.40
CA ASP A 249 1.32 7.10 -18.41
C ASP A 249 1.83 7.37 -19.83
N LEU A 250 1.54 6.49 -20.78
CA LEU A 250 1.88 6.68 -22.20
C LEU A 250 1.10 7.86 -22.80
N GLU A 251 -0.19 7.96 -22.50
CA GLU A 251 -1.01 9.09 -22.95
C GLU A 251 -0.53 10.42 -22.40
N LEU A 252 -0.13 10.46 -21.12
CA LEU A 252 0.46 11.64 -20.49
C LEU A 252 1.81 12.03 -21.13
N ARG A 253 2.56 11.05 -21.65
CA ARG A 253 3.78 11.26 -22.44
C ARG A 253 3.51 11.66 -23.89
N GLY A 254 2.25 11.84 -24.28
CA GLY A 254 1.86 12.29 -25.62
C GLY A 254 1.64 11.16 -26.63
N TYR A 255 1.47 9.92 -26.19
CA TYR A 255 1.12 8.81 -27.08
C TYR A 255 -0.41 8.67 -27.26
N GLU A 256 -0.81 8.11 -28.37
CA GLU A 256 -2.15 7.57 -28.62
C GLU A 256 -2.04 6.04 -28.61
N VAL A 257 -2.86 5.38 -27.78
CA VAL A 257 -2.82 3.92 -27.66
C VAL A 257 -3.96 3.30 -28.47
N LYS A 258 -3.62 2.38 -29.39
CA LYS A 258 -4.57 1.57 -30.15
C LYS A 258 -4.25 0.09 -29.96
N GLY A 259 -5.11 -0.61 -29.22
CA GLY A 259 -4.89 -2.01 -28.86
C GLY A 259 -3.62 -2.18 -28.02
N ASP A 260 -2.62 -2.84 -28.59
CA ASP A 260 -1.33 -3.14 -27.95
C ASP A 260 -0.20 -2.18 -28.36
N VAL A 261 -0.49 -1.16 -29.16
CA VAL A 261 0.55 -0.27 -29.71
C VAL A 261 0.25 1.17 -29.34
N ALA A 262 1.26 1.85 -28.80
CA ALA A 262 1.27 3.27 -28.52
C ALA A 262 2.09 3.99 -29.59
N THR A 263 1.46 4.91 -30.33
CA THR A 263 2.11 5.75 -31.33
C THR A 263 2.16 7.19 -30.86
N PRO A 264 3.24 7.96 -31.12
CA PRO A 264 3.30 9.37 -30.76
C PRO A 264 2.15 10.15 -31.41
N ARG A 265 1.48 11.03 -30.65
CA ARG A 265 0.42 11.89 -31.20
C ARG A 265 1.05 12.88 -32.19
N PRO A 266 0.47 13.08 -33.38
CA PRO A 266 0.97 14.09 -34.31
C PRO A 266 0.81 15.48 -33.69
N THR A 267 1.92 16.15 -33.39
CA THR A 267 1.92 17.55 -32.92
C THR A 267 1.37 18.47 -34.00
N LYS A 268 0.15 18.99 -33.80
CA LYS A 268 -0.45 20.03 -34.65
C LYS A 268 0.20 21.39 -34.34
N GLY A 269 1.28 21.76 -35.04
CA GLY A 269 1.72 23.16 -35.11
C GLY A 269 3.21 23.42 -35.35
N GLY A 270 3.53 24.00 -36.52
CA GLY A 270 4.73 24.80 -36.78
C GLY A 270 6.06 24.07 -37.00
N LEU A 271 6.97 24.72 -37.75
CA LEU A 271 8.31 24.24 -38.12
C LEU A 271 9.18 23.77 -36.93
N VAL A 272 8.89 24.21 -35.70
CA VAL A 272 9.57 23.80 -34.47
C VAL A 272 9.16 22.38 -34.01
N GLY A 273 7.93 21.94 -34.33
CA GLY A 273 7.45 20.59 -34.02
C GLY A 273 8.08 19.47 -34.86
N LYS A 274 8.65 19.80 -36.03
CA LYS A 274 9.34 18.83 -36.90
C LYS A 274 10.70 18.36 -36.36
N VAL A 275 11.35 19.18 -35.53
CA VAL A 275 12.66 18.83 -34.94
C VAL A 275 12.49 18.01 -33.65
N ALA A 276 11.38 18.20 -32.93
CA ALA A 276 11.00 17.37 -31.78
C ALA A 276 10.47 15.98 -32.21
N GLY A 277 9.80 15.89 -33.37
CA GLY A 277 9.27 14.62 -33.90
C GLY A 277 10.33 13.63 -34.38
N TRP A 278 11.54 14.10 -34.75
CA TRP A 278 12.61 13.21 -35.25
C TRP A 278 13.26 12.32 -34.19
N PHE A 279 12.98 12.56 -32.90
CA PHE A 279 13.46 11.73 -31.79
C PHE A 279 12.38 10.80 -31.20
N GLN A 280 11.17 10.74 -31.77
CA GLN A 280 10.02 10.03 -31.17
C GLN A 280 9.33 9.00 -32.08
N ASP A 281 9.97 8.56 -33.16
CA ASP A 281 9.34 7.71 -34.20
C ASP A 281 9.10 6.23 -33.81
N GLU A 282 9.41 5.80 -32.58
CA GLU A 282 9.28 4.39 -32.22
C GLU A 282 7.91 4.10 -31.59
N ALA A 283 7.09 3.34 -32.32
CA ALA A 283 5.86 2.77 -31.79
C ALA A 283 6.20 1.83 -30.62
N VAL A 284 5.63 2.06 -29.46
CA VAL A 284 5.91 1.29 -28.24
C VAL A 284 4.81 0.26 -28.02
N ARG A 285 5.18 -1.00 -27.79
CA ARG A 285 4.20 -2.03 -27.41
C ARG A 285 3.79 -1.83 -25.95
N VAL A 286 2.49 -1.77 -25.69
CA VAL A 286 1.94 -1.72 -24.33
C VAL A 286 2.03 -3.12 -23.71
N PRO A 287 2.78 -3.32 -22.62
CA PRO A 287 2.90 -4.63 -21.99
C PRO A 287 1.55 -5.15 -21.50
N ARG A 288 1.41 -6.48 -21.43
CA ARG A 288 0.20 -7.10 -20.89
C ARG A 288 0.11 -6.88 -19.37
N GLU A 289 -1.12 -6.87 -18.87
CA GLU A 289 -1.35 -6.95 -17.44
C GLU A 289 -1.05 -8.36 -16.92
N ALA A 290 -0.47 -8.46 -15.73
CA ALA A 290 -0.27 -9.74 -15.05
C ALA A 290 -0.77 -9.67 -13.60
N PRO A 291 -1.39 -10.76 -13.09
CA PRO A 291 -1.83 -10.80 -11.71
C PRO A 291 -0.62 -10.97 -10.75
N PRO A 292 -0.78 -10.66 -9.45
CA PRO A 292 0.32 -10.72 -8.48
C PRO A 292 1.07 -12.06 -8.40
N PRO A 293 0.41 -13.25 -8.48
CA PRO A 293 1.11 -14.54 -8.50
C PRO A 293 2.14 -14.66 -9.61
N GLU A 294 1.90 -14.03 -10.77
CA GLU A 294 2.83 -14.11 -11.89
C GLU A 294 4.11 -13.30 -11.62
N PHE A 295 3.99 -12.13 -11.01
CA PHE A 295 5.16 -11.35 -10.56
C PHE A 295 5.99 -12.10 -9.51
N LEU A 296 5.34 -12.89 -8.66
CA LEU A 296 6.01 -13.74 -7.67
C LEU A 296 6.77 -14.90 -8.34
N GLU A 297 6.22 -15.51 -9.39
CA GLU A 297 6.96 -16.49 -10.19
C GLU A 297 8.11 -15.85 -10.97
N LEU A 298 7.93 -14.64 -11.51
CA LEU A 298 9.00 -13.88 -12.15
C LEU A 298 10.13 -13.58 -11.17
N ALA A 299 9.81 -13.18 -9.94
CA ALA A 299 10.79 -12.98 -8.88
C ALA A 299 11.60 -14.27 -8.62
N ARG A 300 10.93 -15.42 -8.43
CA ARG A 300 11.62 -16.72 -8.25
C ARG A 300 12.51 -17.08 -9.43
N ARG A 301 12.08 -16.79 -10.65
CA ARG A 301 12.84 -17.08 -11.87
C ARG A 301 14.08 -16.19 -12.02
N VAL A 302 14.01 -14.93 -11.59
CA VAL A 302 15.09 -13.95 -11.73
C VAL A 302 16.15 -14.09 -10.65
N LEU A 303 15.79 -14.50 -9.43
CA LEU A 303 16.74 -14.61 -8.31
C LEU A 303 18.02 -15.41 -8.64
N PRO A 304 17.97 -16.58 -9.30
CA PRO A 304 19.18 -17.32 -9.68
C PRO A 304 20.07 -16.62 -10.72
N TRP A 305 19.58 -15.59 -11.41
CA TRP A 305 20.36 -14.81 -12.38
C TRP A 305 21.16 -13.69 -11.71
N LEU A 306 20.86 -13.35 -10.45
CA LEU A 306 21.58 -12.31 -9.73
C LEU A 306 22.99 -12.79 -9.34
N PRO A 307 24.05 -12.02 -9.66
CA PRO A 307 25.41 -12.38 -9.27
C PRO A 307 25.56 -12.56 -7.75
N GLY A 308 26.10 -13.70 -7.33
CA GLY A 308 26.34 -14.00 -5.91
C GLY A 308 25.09 -14.36 -5.10
N TRP A 309 23.96 -14.65 -5.74
CA TRP A 309 22.73 -15.07 -5.07
C TRP A 309 22.66 -16.59 -4.81
N PRO A 310 22.10 -17.05 -3.67
CA PRO A 310 21.67 -16.25 -2.52
C PRO A 310 22.87 -15.68 -1.75
N THR A 311 22.68 -14.52 -1.13
CA THR A 311 23.67 -13.93 -0.24
C THR A 311 23.75 -14.73 1.07
N GLU A 312 24.80 -14.51 1.87
CA GLU A 312 24.87 -15.08 3.23
C GLU A 312 23.73 -14.55 4.11
N THR A 313 23.48 -13.24 4.08
CA THR A 313 22.35 -12.59 4.77
C THR A 313 21.02 -13.24 4.43
N GLU A 314 20.75 -13.49 3.15
CA GLU A 314 19.52 -14.16 2.71
C GLU A 314 19.43 -15.58 3.26
N ARG A 315 20.50 -16.39 3.13
CA ARG A 315 20.49 -17.78 3.64
C ARG A 315 20.18 -17.80 5.14
N THR A 316 20.91 -16.99 5.91
CA THR A 316 20.69 -16.88 7.35
C THR A 316 19.27 -16.44 7.67
N LEU A 317 18.72 -15.45 6.95
CA LEU A 317 17.35 -14.99 7.17
C LEU A 317 16.32 -16.10 6.93
N ARG A 318 16.53 -16.96 5.92
CA ARG A 318 15.62 -18.06 5.59
C ARG A 318 15.70 -19.22 6.56
N ASP A 319 16.83 -19.44 7.22
CA ASP A 319 16.97 -20.47 8.27
C ASP A 319 16.04 -20.21 9.48
N HIS A 320 15.54 -18.98 9.65
CA HIS A 320 14.59 -18.63 10.70
C HIS A 320 13.11 -18.90 10.34
N VAL A 321 12.81 -19.31 9.10
CA VAL A 321 11.45 -19.64 8.68
C VAL A 321 11.28 -21.15 8.71
N LEU A 322 10.48 -21.63 9.65
CA LEU A 322 10.23 -23.05 9.87
C LEU A 322 8.80 -23.41 9.44
N ALA A 323 8.64 -24.61 8.90
CA ALA A 323 7.32 -25.14 8.60
C ALA A 323 6.46 -25.20 9.88
N GLY A 324 5.18 -24.88 9.72
CA GLY A 324 4.19 -25.03 10.78
C GLY A 324 4.01 -26.51 11.14
N THR A 325 3.84 -26.78 12.43
CA THR A 325 3.50 -28.12 12.94
C THR A 325 1.99 -28.21 13.15
N PRO A 326 1.33 -29.30 12.70
CA PRO A 326 -0.07 -29.51 13.01
C PRO A 326 -0.20 -29.75 14.51
N VAL A 327 -0.79 -28.79 15.23
CA VAL A 327 -1.12 -28.99 16.64
C VAL A 327 -2.49 -29.63 16.73
N ALA A 328 -2.57 -30.73 17.47
CA ALA A 328 -3.85 -31.27 17.91
C ALA A 328 -4.56 -30.18 18.73
N ARG A 329 -5.59 -29.56 18.16
CA ARG A 329 -6.42 -28.59 18.86
C ARG A 329 -7.06 -29.30 20.05
N THR A 330 -6.51 -29.13 21.25
CA THR A 330 -7.23 -29.40 22.49
C THR A 330 -8.38 -28.40 22.53
N HIS A 331 -9.57 -28.86 22.17
CA HIS A 331 -10.82 -28.14 22.39
C HIS A 331 -10.98 -27.91 23.89
N LEU A 332 -10.48 -26.79 24.40
CA LEU A 332 -10.87 -26.33 25.72
C LEU A 332 -12.32 -25.84 25.65
N PRO A 333 -13.14 -26.11 26.69
CA PRO A 333 -14.53 -25.68 26.73
C PRO A 333 -14.65 -24.17 26.50
N ARG A 334 -15.56 -23.78 25.61
CA ARG A 334 -15.92 -22.40 25.31
C ARG A 334 -16.42 -21.71 26.58
N VAL A 335 -15.61 -20.84 27.17
CA VAL A 335 -16.05 -19.94 28.24
C VAL A 335 -17.02 -18.92 27.61
N PRO A 336 -18.19 -18.66 28.21
CA PRO A 336 -19.15 -17.69 27.67
C PRO A 336 -18.51 -16.30 27.56
N ALA A 337 -18.73 -15.66 26.42
CA ALA A 337 -18.20 -14.34 26.13
C ALA A 337 -18.79 -13.29 27.10
N PRO A 338 -18.00 -12.33 27.60
CA PRO A 338 -18.54 -11.19 28.31
C PRO A 338 -19.44 -10.34 27.38
N PRO A 339 -20.40 -9.58 27.93
CA PRO A 339 -21.26 -8.72 27.15
C PRO A 339 -20.46 -7.65 26.39
N PRO A 340 -20.94 -7.18 25.22
CA PRO A 340 -20.25 -6.19 24.42
C PRO A 340 -20.07 -4.88 25.22
N ALA A 341 -18.83 -4.37 25.23
CA ALA A 341 -18.54 -3.05 25.79
C ALA A 341 -19.22 -1.98 24.92
N VAL A 342 -19.81 -0.98 25.58
CA VAL A 342 -20.42 0.18 24.92
C VAL A 342 -19.29 1.01 24.31
N ILE A 343 -19.24 1.07 22.98
CA ILE A 343 -18.27 1.86 22.21
C ILE A 343 -18.58 3.35 22.43
N PRO A 344 -17.66 4.16 22.99
CA PRO A 344 -17.85 5.59 23.10
C PRO A 344 -17.84 6.25 21.70
N PRO A 345 -18.54 7.39 21.51
CA PRO A 345 -18.54 8.10 20.23
C PRO A 345 -17.12 8.56 19.86
N ARG A 346 -16.69 8.20 18.65
CA ARG A 346 -15.36 8.53 18.10
C ARG A 346 -15.14 10.04 18.03
N MET A 347 -14.01 10.49 18.58
CA MET A 347 -13.49 11.82 18.27
C MET A 347 -12.96 11.84 16.82
N PRO A 348 -13.16 12.94 16.08
CA PRO A 348 -12.57 13.10 14.76
C PRO A 348 -11.04 13.06 14.85
N THR A 349 -10.43 12.11 14.16
CA THR A 349 -8.98 11.95 14.08
C THR A 349 -8.43 12.88 12.98
N PRO A 350 -7.33 13.61 13.22
CA PRO A 350 -6.74 14.45 12.18
C PRO A 350 -6.20 13.61 11.00
N PRO A 351 -6.25 14.12 9.76
CA PRO A 351 -5.78 13.39 8.58
C PRO A 351 -4.26 13.16 8.61
N VAL A 352 -3.87 11.99 8.13
CA VAL A 352 -2.48 11.48 8.04
C VAL A 352 -1.62 12.39 7.14
N ARG A 353 -0.49 12.87 7.67
CA ARG A 353 0.50 13.71 6.99
C ARG A 353 1.61 12.87 6.32
N SER A 354 1.25 11.83 5.56
CA SER A 354 2.22 10.81 5.10
C SER A 354 3.26 11.32 4.09
N SER A 355 3.00 12.43 3.38
CA SER A 355 3.83 12.85 2.25
C SER A 355 4.96 13.85 2.57
N GLU A 356 4.91 14.61 3.66
CA GLU A 356 5.90 15.67 3.91
C GLU A 356 7.25 15.12 4.41
N TRP A 357 7.23 14.22 5.41
CA TRP A 357 8.45 13.67 6.01
C TRP A 357 9.29 12.82 5.04
N MET A 358 8.62 12.17 4.07
CA MET A 358 9.29 11.30 3.12
C MET A 358 10.06 12.12 2.08
N GLN A 359 9.52 13.27 1.71
CA GLN A 359 10.18 14.18 0.78
C GLN A 359 11.49 14.71 1.39
N ASP A 360 11.53 14.95 2.70
CA ASP A 360 12.75 15.37 3.41
C ASP A 360 13.90 14.36 3.23
N PHE A 361 13.62 13.05 3.30
CA PHE A 361 14.63 12.03 3.04
C PHE A 361 15.12 12.05 1.59
N ILE A 362 14.18 12.11 0.63
CA ILE A 362 14.50 12.13 -0.80
C ILE A 362 15.34 13.36 -1.14
N ASP A 363 14.96 14.52 -0.61
CA ASP A 363 15.62 15.80 -0.84
C ASP A 363 17.00 15.84 -0.16
N SER A 364 17.15 15.26 1.04
CA SER A 364 18.43 15.22 1.76
C SER A 364 19.54 14.49 1.00
N ARG A 365 19.18 13.59 0.08
CA ARG A 365 20.12 12.84 -0.78
C ARG A 365 20.28 13.43 -2.18
N GLY A 366 19.35 14.29 -2.60
CA GLY A 366 19.43 14.97 -3.88
C GLY A 366 20.59 15.96 -3.91
N LYS A 367 21.66 15.66 -4.66
CA LYS A 367 22.66 16.67 -5.00
C LYS A 367 22.02 17.70 -5.95
N PRO A 368 22.23 19.02 -5.76
CA PRO A 368 21.78 20.01 -6.73
C PRO A 368 22.36 19.68 -8.12
N GLY A 369 21.49 19.34 -9.08
CA GLY A 369 21.86 18.97 -10.44
C GLY A 369 22.22 17.49 -10.68
N GLY A 370 22.04 16.61 -9.68
CA GLY A 370 22.22 15.15 -9.83
C GLY A 370 21.06 14.46 -10.57
N ALA A 371 21.28 13.22 -11.00
CA ALA A 371 20.23 12.39 -11.57
C ALA A 371 19.11 12.13 -10.55
N LYS A 372 17.85 12.16 -10.99
CA LYS A 372 16.69 11.99 -10.10
C LYS A 372 16.48 10.50 -9.80
N PRO A 373 16.25 10.12 -8.53
CA PRO A 373 15.95 8.73 -8.18
C PRO A 373 14.60 8.28 -8.76
N ARG A 374 14.44 6.98 -8.98
CA ARG A 374 13.19 6.40 -9.46
C ARG A 374 12.32 6.00 -8.26
N LEU A 375 11.15 6.63 -8.16
CA LEU A 375 10.19 6.42 -7.07
C LEU A 375 9.00 5.61 -7.56
N THR A 376 8.57 4.64 -6.75
CA THR A 376 7.33 3.89 -6.92
C THR A 376 6.46 4.10 -5.69
N GLN A 377 5.34 4.81 -5.84
CA GLN A 377 4.39 5.03 -4.74
C GLN A 377 3.40 3.87 -4.67
N LEU A 378 3.17 3.35 -3.45
CA LEU A 378 2.23 2.25 -3.19
C LEU A 378 0.84 2.75 -2.82
N GLN A 379 0.76 4.02 -2.44
CA GLN A 379 -0.49 4.73 -2.20
C GLN A 379 -0.69 5.82 -3.27
N PRO A 380 -1.92 6.03 -3.75
CA PRO A 380 -2.21 7.15 -4.64
C PRO A 380 -1.96 8.47 -3.90
N LYS A 381 -1.27 9.40 -4.57
CA LYS A 381 -1.06 10.76 -4.05
C LYS A 381 -2.43 11.39 -3.70
N PRO A 382 -2.66 11.85 -2.46
CA PRO A 382 -3.89 12.55 -2.12
C PRO A 382 -4.09 13.70 -3.10
N ALA A 383 -5.31 13.84 -3.64
CA ALA A 383 -5.63 14.95 -4.53
C ALA A 383 -5.25 16.27 -3.84
N PRO A 384 -4.63 17.23 -4.55
CA PRO A 384 -4.37 18.55 -3.99
C PRO A 384 -5.70 19.13 -3.51
N ARG A 385 -5.74 19.56 -2.24
CA ARG A 385 -6.95 20.22 -1.72
C ARG A 385 -7.29 21.37 -2.67
N PRO A 386 -8.56 21.52 -3.08
CA PRO A 386 -8.97 22.76 -3.71
C PRO A 386 -8.55 23.91 -2.77
N PRO A 387 -7.99 25.01 -3.31
CA PRO A 387 -7.62 26.16 -2.49
C PRO A 387 -8.85 26.54 -1.64
N PRO A 388 -8.66 26.95 -0.37
CA PRO A 388 -9.79 27.33 0.46
C PRO A 388 -10.61 28.35 -0.30
N ALA A 389 -11.87 27.98 -0.59
CA ALA A 389 -12.81 28.88 -1.22
C ALA A 389 -12.80 30.16 -0.36
N LYS A 390 -12.50 31.30 -0.99
CA LYS A 390 -12.72 32.61 -0.39
C LYS A 390 -14.11 32.58 0.25
N PRO A 391 -14.30 33.09 1.48
CA PRO A 391 -15.58 32.98 2.17
C PRO A 391 -16.68 33.51 1.24
N ALA A 392 -17.45 32.58 0.68
CA ALA A 392 -18.61 32.90 -0.10
C ALA A 392 -19.59 33.55 0.88
N SER A 393 -20.17 34.67 0.46
CA SER A 393 -21.29 35.31 1.13
C SER A 393 -22.28 34.26 1.64
N PRO A 394 -22.88 34.47 2.83
CA PRO A 394 -23.73 33.45 3.45
C PRO A 394 -24.79 32.95 2.46
N ALA A 395 -24.94 31.63 2.42
CA ALA A 395 -25.86 30.95 1.53
C ALA A 395 -27.29 31.48 1.74
N SER A 396 -28.00 31.72 0.64
CA SER A 396 -29.31 32.40 0.61
C SER A 396 -30.37 31.77 1.51
N TRP A 397 -30.26 30.49 1.85
CA TRP A 397 -31.18 29.79 2.75
C TRP A 397 -31.09 30.26 4.21
N GLN A 398 -29.98 30.88 4.63
CA GLN A 398 -29.85 31.46 5.98
C GLN A 398 -30.62 32.79 6.12
N ALA A 399 -31.09 33.39 5.02
CA ALA A 399 -31.94 34.58 5.05
C ALA A 399 -33.40 34.27 5.47
N ASP A 400 -33.85 33.02 5.31
CA ASP A 400 -35.23 32.61 5.62
C ASP A 400 -35.50 32.48 7.13
N PHE A 401 -34.45 32.45 7.96
CA PHE A 401 -34.53 32.36 9.42
C PHE A 401 -34.22 33.68 10.12
N ALA A 402 -34.02 34.77 9.38
CA ALA A 402 -33.81 36.08 9.96
C ALA A 402 -35.14 36.62 10.53
N PRO A 403 -35.17 37.09 11.80
CA PRO A 403 -36.38 37.65 12.40
C PRO A 403 -36.82 38.91 11.64
N ALA A 404 -38.10 38.96 11.28
CA ALA A 404 -38.69 40.06 10.50
C ALA A 404 -38.55 41.41 11.23
N PRO A 405 -37.96 42.45 10.59
CA PRO A 405 -38.02 43.81 11.11
C PRO A 405 -39.39 44.44 10.87
N ALA A 406 -39.86 45.18 11.87
CA ALA A 406 -41.18 45.81 11.95
C ALA A 406 -41.46 46.84 10.84
N ALA A 407 -42.67 46.78 10.26
CA ALA A 407 -43.30 47.87 9.50
C ALA A 407 -43.77 48.98 10.48
N PRO A 408 -44.09 50.25 10.09
CA PRO A 408 -44.55 50.76 8.77
C PRO A 408 -43.83 52.09 8.33
N ALA A 409 -44.02 52.71 7.16
CA ALA A 409 -45.25 53.28 6.60
C ALA A 409 -45.17 53.59 5.08
N ARG A 410 -46.32 53.46 4.41
CA ARG A 410 -46.69 53.94 3.05
C ARG A 410 -47.28 55.37 3.15
N PRO A 411 -47.49 56.18 2.07
CA PRO A 411 -47.81 55.83 0.66
C PRO A 411 -47.04 56.73 -0.37
N ALA A 412 -47.21 56.74 -1.70
CA ALA A 412 -48.25 56.29 -2.63
C ALA A 412 -47.63 56.09 -4.03
N THR A 413 -48.13 55.12 -4.80
CA THR A 413 -47.89 55.05 -6.26
C THR A 413 -49.22 54.79 -6.97
N ARG A 414 -49.55 55.68 -7.89
CA ARG A 414 -50.72 55.62 -8.78
C ARG A 414 -50.62 54.39 -9.70
N GLN A 415 -51.70 53.62 -9.73
CA GLN A 415 -52.01 52.62 -10.74
C GLN A 415 -52.35 53.29 -12.08
N GLN A 416 -51.90 52.70 -13.18
CA GLN A 416 -52.77 52.58 -14.35
C GLN A 416 -52.43 51.31 -15.14
N GLU A 417 -53.47 50.54 -15.38
CA GLU A 417 -53.55 49.21 -15.95
C GLU A 417 -53.34 49.20 -17.47
N LYS A 418 -52.81 48.07 -17.98
CA LYS A 418 -53.37 47.44 -19.19
C LYS A 418 -53.02 45.95 -19.24
N ALA A 419 -54.06 45.11 -19.25
CA ALA A 419 -54.04 43.67 -19.50
C ALA A 419 -54.36 43.37 -20.98
N PRO A 420 -54.61 42.11 -21.43
CA PRO A 420 -53.76 40.90 -21.43
C PRO A 420 -53.76 40.17 -22.81
N ALA A 421 -52.92 39.13 -23.00
CA ALA A 421 -53.09 38.09 -24.03
C ALA A 421 -52.24 36.81 -23.68
N PRO A 422 -52.45 35.62 -24.29
CA PRO A 422 -53.28 34.51 -23.78
C PRO A 422 -52.45 33.21 -23.50
N PRO A 423 -53.06 32.07 -23.10
CA PRO A 423 -52.40 31.00 -22.36
C PRO A 423 -51.75 29.95 -23.28
N GLY A 424 -50.61 29.39 -22.86
CA GLY A 424 -50.11 28.16 -23.46
C GLY A 424 -48.61 27.95 -23.32
N LYS A 425 -48.22 27.16 -22.31
CA LYS A 425 -47.39 25.95 -22.46
C LYS A 425 -47.15 25.35 -21.08
N LYS A 426 -47.50 24.07 -20.92
CA LYS A 426 -47.04 23.26 -19.78
C LYS A 426 -45.51 23.17 -19.85
N PRO A 427 -44.79 23.23 -18.71
CA PRO A 427 -43.34 23.09 -18.71
C PRO A 427 -42.91 21.64 -19.00
N ASP A 428 -41.74 21.51 -19.62
CA ASP A 428 -41.14 20.30 -20.23
C ASP A 428 -40.86 19.11 -19.30
N TRP A 429 -41.18 19.18 -18.00
CA TRP A 429 -40.84 18.14 -17.02
C TRP A 429 -41.94 17.09 -16.81
N MET A 430 -43.03 17.16 -17.58
CA MET A 430 -44.20 16.29 -17.43
C MET A 430 -44.32 15.21 -18.54
N SER A 431 -43.23 14.93 -19.26
CA SER A 431 -43.23 14.00 -20.42
C SER A 431 -42.69 12.60 -20.10
N ASP A 432 -42.05 12.38 -18.95
CA ASP A 432 -41.27 11.16 -18.69
C ASP A 432 -41.98 10.12 -17.79
N PHE A 433 -43.31 10.19 -17.68
CA PHE A 433 -44.09 9.25 -16.85
C PHE A 433 -45.05 8.33 -17.62
N ASP A 434 -44.95 8.27 -18.95
CA ASP A 434 -45.67 7.29 -19.77
C ASP A 434 -44.66 6.51 -20.65
N ASP A 435 -44.06 5.46 -20.07
CA ASP A 435 -43.97 4.07 -20.57
C ASP A 435 -42.93 3.24 -19.79
#